data_AF-A0A840CMM2-F1
#
_entry.id   AF-A0A840CMM2-F1
#
_cell.length_a   1.000
_cell.length_b   1.000
_cell.length_c   1.000
_cell.angle_alpha   90.00
_cell.angle_beta   90.00
_cell.angle_gamma   90.00
#
_symmetry.space_group_name_H-M   'P 1'
#
loop_
_entity.id
_entity.type
_entity.pdbx_description
1 polymer ?
#
loop_
_entity_poly.entity_id
_entity_poly.type
_entity_poly.pdbx_seq_one_letter_code
_entity_poly.pdbx_strand_id
1 'polypeptide(L)'
;MNTNYIPQLKVIKRIATDLNKVIQSLENIDNLKPPIKWTGSAADLVELTYGIVESKRFNDGDADINTVIQYLCDMFSFEVKDCYDTYRAIRRRVDSRTLLLDEMKEKLNERMDRADEGVWVKRRKNKR
;
A
#
# COMPACT_ATOMS: atom_id res chain seq x y z
N MET A 1 -3.53 33.17 -53.43
CA MET A 1 -2.77 32.21 -52.60
C MET A 1 -3.69 31.73 -51.48
N ASN A 2 -3.85 30.42 -51.32
CA ASN A 2 -4.98 29.80 -50.63
C ASN A 2 -4.84 29.85 -49.09
N THR A 3 -5.60 30.74 -48.44
CA THR A 3 -5.62 30.98 -46.99
C THR A 3 -6.30 29.86 -46.17
N ASN A 4 -6.87 28.84 -46.81
CA ASN A 4 -7.45 27.65 -46.14
C ASN A 4 -6.42 26.71 -45.50
N TYR A 5 -5.12 26.93 -45.71
CA TYR A 5 -4.05 26.10 -45.14
C TYR A 5 -3.80 26.34 -43.63
N ILE A 6 -4.16 27.51 -43.11
CA ILE A 6 -3.80 27.95 -41.75
C ILE A 6 -4.61 27.25 -40.64
N PRO A 7 -5.94 27.00 -40.78
CA PRO A 7 -6.73 26.29 -39.77
C PRO A 7 -6.32 24.81 -39.63
N GLN A 8 -6.08 24.13 -40.74
CA GLN A 8 -5.68 22.72 -40.78
C GLN A 8 -4.31 22.52 -40.11
N LEU A 9 -3.37 23.43 -40.34
CA LEU A 9 -2.06 23.45 -39.66
C LEU A 9 -2.18 23.61 -38.13
N LYS A 10 -3.12 24.42 -37.63
CA LYS A 10 -3.36 24.56 -36.18
C LYS A 10 -3.91 23.27 -35.58
N VAL A 11 -4.83 22.60 -36.28
CA VAL A 11 -5.39 21.31 -35.85
C VAL A 11 -4.30 20.25 -35.81
N ILE A 12 -3.47 20.14 -36.86
CA ILE A 12 -2.35 19.20 -36.92
C ILE A 12 -1.35 19.44 -35.77
N LYS A 13 -0.97 20.69 -35.50
CA LYS A 13 -0.07 21.02 -34.37
C LYS A 13 -0.66 20.63 -33.02
N ARG A 14 -1.97 20.84 -32.82
CA ARG A 14 -2.66 20.45 -31.59
C ARG A 14 -2.67 18.92 -31.43
N ILE A 15 -3.03 18.19 -32.48
CA ILE A 15 -3.01 16.72 -32.49
C ILE A 15 -1.60 16.20 -32.20
N ALA A 16 -0.56 16.74 -32.84
CA ALA A 16 0.82 16.34 -32.57
C ALA A 16 1.23 16.59 -31.10
N THR A 17 0.77 17.69 -30.52
CA THR A 17 1.03 18.02 -29.10
C THR A 17 0.32 17.04 -28.17
N ASP A 18 -0.94 16.73 -28.45
CA ASP A 18 -1.73 15.81 -27.63
C ASP A 18 -1.20 14.36 -27.75
N LEU A 19 -0.76 13.95 -28.94
CA LEU A 19 -0.07 12.66 -29.14
C LEU A 19 1.24 12.58 -28.34
N ASN A 20 2.05 13.63 -28.34
CA ASN A 20 3.28 13.66 -27.54
C ASN A 20 3.01 13.51 -26.04
N LYS A 21 1.92 14.10 -25.53
CA LYS A 21 1.53 13.92 -24.11
C LYS A 21 1.14 12.47 -23.81
N VAL A 22 0.42 11.81 -24.72
CA VAL A 22 0.06 10.40 -24.56
C VAL A 22 1.30 9.52 -24.61
N ILE A 23 2.21 9.77 -25.56
CA ILE A 23 3.48 9.02 -25.67
C ILE A 23 4.30 9.14 -24.39
N GLN A 24 4.47 10.34 -23.84
CA GLN A 24 5.17 10.51 -22.56
C GLN A 24 4.47 9.80 -21.40
N SER A 25 3.14 9.73 -21.40
CA SER A 25 2.40 8.98 -20.39
C SER A 25 2.64 7.47 -20.50
N LEU A 26 2.77 6.94 -21.72
CA LEU A 26 3.06 5.53 -21.99
C LEU A 26 4.51 5.14 -21.68
N GLU A 27 5.49 6.00 -22.00
CA GLU A 27 6.90 5.79 -21.63
C GLU A 27 7.11 5.72 -20.10
N ASN A 28 6.23 6.36 -19.34
CA ASN A 28 6.23 6.23 -17.89
C ASN A 28 5.70 4.87 -17.40
N ILE A 29 4.88 4.17 -18.19
CA ILE A 29 4.33 2.85 -17.84
C ILE A 29 5.42 1.78 -17.85
N ASP A 30 6.33 1.82 -18.82
CA ASP A 30 7.45 0.88 -18.89
C ASP A 30 8.45 1.06 -17.74
N ASN A 31 8.44 2.23 -17.10
CA ASN A 31 9.22 2.54 -15.89
C ASN A 31 8.44 2.28 -14.58
N LEU A 32 7.18 1.83 -14.65
CA LEU A 32 6.44 1.43 -13.46
C LEU A 32 7.00 0.11 -12.95
N LYS A 33 7.58 0.14 -11.75
CA LYS A 33 7.89 -1.08 -11.01
C LYS A 33 6.60 -1.91 -10.89
N PRO A 34 6.66 -3.24 -11.06
CA PRO A 34 5.49 -4.08 -10.91
C PRO A 34 4.82 -3.81 -9.55
N PRO A 35 3.48 -3.75 -9.51
CA PRO A 35 2.77 -3.42 -8.28
C PRO A 35 3.07 -4.45 -7.22
N ILE A 36 3.19 -3.99 -5.97
CA ILE A 36 3.31 -4.88 -4.81
C ILE A 36 1.97 -5.60 -4.66
N LYS A 37 1.99 -6.93 -4.74
CA LYS A 37 0.81 -7.76 -4.57
C LYS A 37 0.69 -8.23 -3.14
N TRP A 38 -0.50 -8.11 -2.56
CA TRP A 38 -0.80 -8.75 -1.29
C TRP A 38 -0.92 -10.26 -1.47
N THR A 39 -0.21 -11.02 -0.64
CA THR A 39 -0.19 -12.49 -0.69
C THR A 39 -0.76 -13.14 0.57
N GLY A 40 -1.16 -12.34 1.56
CA GLY A 40 -1.87 -12.81 2.74
C GLY A 40 -3.35 -13.09 2.46
N SER A 41 -4.05 -13.59 3.48
CA SER A 41 -5.50 -13.79 3.39
C SER A 41 -6.27 -12.47 3.49
N ALA A 42 -7.55 -12.50 3.13
CA ALA A 42 -8.46 -11.38 3.37
C ALA A 42 -8.58 -11.06 4.88
N ALA A 43 -8.53 -12.07 5.74
CA ALA A 43 -8.54 -11.88 7.19
C ALA A 43 -7.30 -11.13 7.67
N ASP A 44 -6.13 -11.41 7.08
CA ASP A 44 -4.89 -10.72 7.41
C ASP A 44 -4.96 -9.24 7.02
N LEU A 45 -5.47 -8.94 5.81
CA LEU A 45 -5.61 -7.55 5.37
C LEU A 45 -6.64 -6.78 6.22
N VAL A 46 -7.76 -7.42 6.59
CA VAL A 46 -8.77 -6.84 7.49
C VAL A 46 -8.18 -6.62 8.89
N GLU A 47 -7.43 -7.58 9.43
CA GLU A 47 -6.74 -7.46 10.72
C GLU A 47 -5.76 -6.28 10.73
N LEU A 48 -4.93 -6.16 9.69
CA LEU A 48 -4.00 -5.05 9.51
C LEU A 48 -4.74 -3.70 9.46
N THR A 49 -5.84 -3.63 8.70
CA THR A 49 -6.63 -2.41 8.53
C THR A 49 -7.21 -1.95 9.86
N TYR A 50 -7.89 -2.84 10.60
CA TYR A 50 -8.42 -2.52 11.92
C TYR A 50 -7.30 -2.12 12.88
N GLY A 51 -6.17 -2.85 12.89
CA GLY A 51 -5.03 -2.53 13.74
C GLY A 51 -4.50 -1.11 13.53
N ILE A 52 -4.31 -0.69 12.28
CA ILE A 52 -3.78 0.64 11.97
C ILE A 52 -4.83 1.74 12.24
N VAL A 53 -6.10 1.52 11.88
CA VAL A 53 -7.17 2.50 12.14
C VAL A 53 -7.35 2.75 13.64
N GLU A 54 -7.37 1.70 14.46
CA GLU A 54 -7.47 1.81 15.92
C GLU A 54 -6.22 2.44 16.55
N SER A 55 -5.06 2.35 15.88
CA SER A 55 -3.84 3.04 16.32
C SER A 55 -3.84 4.55 16.04
N LYS A 56 -4.87 5.07 15.34
CA LYS A 56 -5.11 6.50 15.10
C LYS A 56 -3.95 7.23 14.39
N ARG A 57 -3.32 6.55 13.42
CA ARG A 57 -2.15 7.09 12.69
C ARG A 57 -2.48 7.73 11.34
N PHE A 58 -3.67 7.49 10.80
CA PHE A 58 -4.11 8.10 9.56
C PHE A 58 -4.99 9.32 9.82
N ASN A 59 -4.81 10.37 9.02
CA ASN A 59 -5.65 11.57 8.98
C ASN A 59 -5.97 12.14 10.38
N ASP A 60 -4.93 12.39 11.17
CA ASP A 60 -5.07 12.90 12.56
C ASP A 60 -5.99 12.06 13.47
N GLY A 61 -6.13 10.75 13.15
CA GLY A 61 -6.95 9.80 13.89
C GLY A 61 -8.39 9.63 13.38
N ASP A 62 -8.76 10.32 12.30
CA ASP A 62 -10.14 10.37 11.77
C ASP A 62 -10.34 9.55 10.49
N ALA A 63 -9.47 8.56 10.24
CA ALA A 63 -9.65 7.68 9.11
C ALA A 63 -10.75 6.63 9.37
N ASP A 64 -11.72 6.54 8.46
CA ASP A 64 -12.76 5.51 8.46
C ASP A 64 -12.23 4.15 7.97
N ILE A 65 -12.73 3.07 8.58
CA ILE A 65 -12.28 1.71 8.28
C ILE A 65 -12.56 1.29 6.84
N ASN A 66 -13.71 1.68 6.27
CA ASN A 66 -14.07 1.31 4.89
C ASN A 66 -13.20 2.07 3.89
N THR A 67 -12.89 3.33 4.21
CA THR A 67 -11.98 4.13 3.39
C THR A 67 -10.58 3.51 3.36
N VAL A 68 -10.05 3.11 4.52
CA VAL A 68 -8.71 2.53 4.61
C VAL A 68 -8.65 1.14 3.96
N ILE A 69 -9.64 0.25 4.18
CA ILE A 69 -9.61 -1.08 3.53
C ILE A 69 -9.73 -0.96 2.01
N GLN A 70 -10.57 -0.05 1.50
CA GLN A 70 -10.68 0.18 0.06
C GLN A 70 -9.34 0.66 -0.51
N TYR A 71 -8.71 1.63 0.14
CA TYR A 71 -7.40 2.13 -0.27
C TYR A 71 -6.34 1.02 -0.31
N LEU A 72 -6.28 0.16 0.72
CA LEU A 72 -5.33 -0.94 0.77
C LEU A 72 -5.63 -2.02 -0.30
N CYS A 73 -6.90 -2.34 -0.55
CA CYS A 73 -7.31 -3.24 -1.63
C CYS A 73 -6.83 -2.73 -2.99
N ASP A 74 -7.06 -1.44 -3.28
CA ASP A 74 -6.63 -0.82 -4.55
C ASP A 74 -5.10 -0.83 -4.67
N MET A 75 -4.41 -0.42 -3.60
CA MET A 75 -2.95 -0.36 -3.56
C MET A 75 -2.30 -1.73 -3.79
N PHE A 76 -2.88 -2.79 -3.24
CA PHE A 76 -2.35 -4.15 -3.37
C PHE A 76 -2.94 -4.96 -4.52
N SER A 77 -3.86 -4.37 -5.29
CA SER A 77 -4.64 -5.09 -6.31
C SER A 77 -5.26 -6.38 -5.74
N PHE A 78 -5.87 -6.25 -4.56
CA PHE A 78 -6.47 -7.33 -3.79
C PHE A 78 -7.95 -7.03 -3.51
N GLU A 79 -8.73 -8.05 -3.18
CA GLU A 79 -10.16 -7.89 -2.91
C GLU A 79 -10.55 -8.48 -1.55
N VAL A 80 -11.28 -7.69 -0.76
CA VAL A 80 -11.96 -8.16 0.45
C VAL A 80 -13.46 -8.06 0.22
N LYS A 81 -14.12 -9.22 0.09
CA LYS A 81 -15.56 -9.30 -0.23
C LYS A 81 -16.45 -8.68 0.86
N ASP A 82 -16.18 -9.01 2.12
CA ASP A 82 -16.93 -8.48 3.26
C ASP A 82 -15.99 -8.22 4.44
N CYS A 83 -15.66 -6.95 4.65
CA CYS A 83 -14.77 -6.52 5.73
C CYS A 83 -15.37 -6.79 7.11
N TYR A 84 -16.67 -6.54 7.31
CA TYR A 84 -17.32 -6.65 8.61
C TYR A 84 -17.53 -8.10 9.03
N ASP A 85 -17.91 -8.98 8.11
CA ASP A 85 -18.07 -10.40 8.40
C ASP A 85 -16.73 -11.09 8.62
N THR A 86 -15.71 -10.71 7.83
CA THR A 86 -14.33 -11.16 8.07
C THR A 86 -13.86 -10.72 9.46
N TYR A 87 -14.08 -9.47 9.84
CA TYR A 87 -13.75 -8.97 11.18
C TYR A 87 -14.54 -9.70 12.28
N ARG A 88 -15.83 -9.96 12.08
CA ARG A 88 -16.63 -10.78 13.01
C ARG A 88 -16.07 -12.20 13.15
N ALA A 89 -15.55 -12.81 12.09
CA ALA A 89 -14.89 -14.11 12.15
C ALA A 89 -13.59 -14.04 12.95
N ILE A 90 -12.74 -13.04 12.69
CA ILE A 90 -11.49 -12.80 13.43
C ILE A 90 -11.76 -12.68 14.94
N ARG A 91 -12.80 -11.95 15.34
CA ARG A 91 -13.18 -11.76 16.75
C ARG A 91 -13.58 -13.04 17.48
N ARG A 92 -13.95 -14.10 16.77
CA ARG A 92 -14.38 -15.39 17.34
C ARG A 92 -13.27 -16.44 17.41
N ARG A 93 -12.06 -16.14 16.94
CA ARG A 93 -10.90 -17.04 17.07
C ARG A 93 -10.65 -17.34 18.56
N VAL A 94 -10.39 -18.61 18.86
CA VAL A 94 -10.13 -19.09 20.24
C VAL A 94 -8.71 -18.78 20.69
N ASP A 95 -7.75 -18.85 19.76
CA ASP A 95 -6.35 -18.54 20.01
C ASP A 95 -6.12 -17.01 19.95
N SER A 96 -5.13 -16.55 19.18
CA SER A 96 -4.97 -15.11 18.95
C SER A 96 -6.06 -14.58 18.02
N ARG A 97 -6.65 -13.45 18.43
CA ARG A 97 -7.51 -12.64 17.56
C ARG A 97 -6.69 -11.76 16.61
N THR A 98 -5.39 -11.64 16.85
CA THR A 98 -4.46 -10.76 16.13
C THR A 98 -3.27 -11.55 15.59
N LEU A 99 -3.55 -12.60 14.81
CA LEU A 99 -2.53 -13.55 14.33
C LEU A 99 -1.46 -12.87 13.46
N LEU A 100 -1.89 -12.08 12.48
CA LEU A 100 -0.97 -11.37 11.59
C LEU A 100 -0.11 -10.38 12.38
N LEU A 101 -0.72 -9.59 13.25
CA LEU A 101 0.00 -8.56 14.01
C LEU A 101 0.99 -9.17 15.01
N ASP A 102 0.63 -10.31 15.61
CA ASP A 102 1.54 -11.06 16.48
C ASP A 102 2.74 -11.59 15.69
N GLU A 103 2.52 -12.17 14.51
CA GLU A 103 3.58 -12.64 13.61
C GLU A 103 4.47 -11.47 13.15
N MET A 104 3.87 -10.35 12.71
CA MET A 104 4.61 -9.17 12.26
C MET A 104 5.50 -8.60 13.37
N LYS A 105 4.97 -8.52 14.60
CA LYS A 105 5.72 -8.08 15.79
C LYS A 105 6.89 -9.01 16.08
N GLU A 106 6.66 -10.32 16.09
CA GLU A 106 7.71 -11.33 16.30
C GLU A 106 8.81 -11.20 15.25
N LYS A 107 8.45 -11.23 13.95
CA LYS A 107 9.42 -11.15 12.85
C LYS A 107 10.19 -9.84 12.80
N LEU A 108 9.55 -8.73 13.17
CA LEU A 108 10.22 -7.44 13.26
C LEU A 108 11.25 -7.42 14.39
N ASN A 109 10.88 -7.90 15.58
CA ASN A 109 11.80 -8.01 16.71
C ASN A 109 12.99 -8.93 16.39
N GLU A 110 12.75 -10.11 15.80
CA GLU A 110 13.83 -11.01 15.37
C GLU A 110 14.80 -10.32 14.41
N ARG A 111 14.28 -9.52 13.46
CA ARG A 111 15.12 -8.77 12.52
C ARG A 111 15.93 -7.70 13.22
N MET A 112 15.35 -7.00 14.20
CA MET A 112 16.05 -6.01 15.01
C MET A 112 17.15 -6.67 15.84
N ASP A 113 16.86 -7.77 16.51
CA ASP A 113 17.83 -8.53 17.30
C ASP A 113 19.01 -9.01 16.43
N ARG A 114 18.74 -9.56 15.24
CA ARG A 114 19.81 -9.92 14.27
C ARG A 114 20.64 -8.73 13.79
N ALA A 115 20.03 -7.56 13.64
CA ALA A 115 20.77 -6.34 13.28
C ALA A 115 21.63 -5.80 14.44
N ASP A 116 21.18 -6.06 15.68
CA ASP A 116 21.78 -5.65 16.93
C ASP A 116 22.82 -6.63 17.49
N GLU A 117 22.87 -7.85 16.94
CA GLU A 117 23.88 -8.87 17.20
C GLU A 117 25.29 -8.31 16.94
N GLY A 118 26.00 -7.98 18.03
CA GLY A 118 27.33 -7.36 18.03
C GLY A 118 27.37 -5.91 18.51
N VAL A 119 26.27 -5.16 18.44
CA VAL A 119 26.16 -3.76 18.88
C VAL A 119 25.76 -3.66 20.36
N TRP A 120 24.73 -4.41 20.79
CA TRP A 120 24.19 -4.31 22.15
C TRP A 120 24.75 -5.34 23.13
N VAL A 121 25.33 -6.44 22.64
CA VAL A 121 26.08 -7.40 23.48
C VAL A 121 27.24 -6.68 24.19
N LYS A 122 27.90 -5.73 23.52
CA LYS A 122 28.96 -4.89 24.10
C LYS A 122 28.42 -3.91 25.16
N ARG A 123 27.27 -3.27 24.92
CA ARG A 123 26.67 -2.30 25.86
C ARG A 123 26.06 -2.96 27.11
N ARG A 124 25.52 -4.18 27.01
CA ARG A 124 25.00 -4.95 28.16
C ARG A 124 26.12 -5.54 29.03
N LYS A 125 27.29 -5.88 28.46
CA LYS A 125 28.47 -6.31 29.24
C LYS A 125 29.18 -5.16 29.96
N ASN A 126 29.25 -3.96 29.37
CA ASN A 126 29.89 -2.79 30.00
C ASN A 126 29.04 -2.07 31.07
N LYS A 127 27.83 -2.56 31.36
CA LYS A 127 26.95 -2.03 32.43
C LYS A 127 26.84 -2.98 33.63
N ARG A 128 27.61 -4.07 33.66
CA ARG A 128 27.74 -4.96 34.81
C ARG A 128 29.08 -4.75 35.50
#